data_AF-A0A2Z5FSQ1-F1
#
_entry.id   AF-A0A2Z5FSQ1-F1
#
_cell.length_a   1.000
_cell.length_b   1.000
_cell.length_c   1.000
_cell.angle_alpha   90.00
_cell.angle_beta   90.00
_cell.angle_gamma   90.00
#
_symmetry.space_group_name_H-M   'P 1'
#
loop_
_entity.id
_entity.type
_entity.pdbx_description
1 polymer ?
#
loop_
_entity_poly.entity_id
_entity_poly.type
_entity_poly.pdbx_seq_one_letter_code
_entity_poly.pdbx_strand_id
1 'polypeptide(L)'
;MSTPMVELAFTNDTPKKIVRAKFGLIVTGPEGNQVPYEQGLTFTAGADPGVVTKSEWSLDMEKVDIHRLGEIVYLKSARFEDNTTWQDDGNQRCKQEVYYGPK
;
A
#
# COMPACT_ATOMS: atom_id res chain seq x y z
N MET A 1 16.00 12.82 12.92
CA MET A 1 14.60 12.91 12.46
C MET A 1 14.14 11.50 12.09
N SER A 2 12.95 11.08 12.51
CA SER A 2 12.39 9.76 12.19
C SER A 2 11.83 9.79 10.77
N THR A 3 12.23 8.85 9.93
CA THR A 3 11.66 8.66 8.59
C THR A 3 10.21 8.16 8.74
N PRO A 4 9.22 8.80 8.10
CA PRO A 4 7.85 8.28 8.10
C PRO A 4 7.79 6.91 7.42
N MET A 5 7.04 5.99 8.00
CA MET A 5 6.88 4.62 7.49
C MET A 5 5.40 4.35 7.23
N VAL A 6 5.11 3.70 6.11
CA VAL A 6 3.81 3.07 5.87
C VAL A 6 3.92 1.58 6.11
N GLU A 7 3.25 1.11 7.15
CA GLU A 7 2.99 -0.30 7.45
C GLU A 7 1.64 -0.74 6.88
N LEU A 8 1.65 -1.83 6.11
CA LEU A 8 0.44 -2.48 5.59
C LEU A 8 0.40 -3.93 6.09
N ALA A 9 -0.76 -4.32 6.62
CA ALA A 9 -1.12 -5.73 6.80
C ALA A 9 -2.23 -6.09 5.82
N PHE A 10 -2.07 -7.17 5.06
CA PHE A 10 -3.08 -7.65 4.11
C PHE A 10 -3.13 -9.17 4.07
N THR A 11 -4.28 -9.69 3.69
CA THR A 11 -4.49 -11.13 3.46
C THR A 11 -4.72 -11.36 1.97
N ASN A 12 -4.12 -12.43 1.45
CA ASN A 12 -4.41 -12.90 0.11
C ASN A 12 -5.61 -13.84 0.14
N ASP A 13 -6.79 -13.34 -0.25
CA ASP A 13 -8.02 -14.13 -0.29
C ASP A 13 -8.18 -14.93 -1.60
N THR A 14 -7.17 -14.91 -2.48
CA THR A 14 -7.15 -15.70 -3.70
C THR A 14 -6.59 -17.10 -3.43
N PRO A 15 -6.91 -18.12 -4.26
CA PRO A 15 -6.39 -19.47 -4.07
C PRO A 15 -4.91 -19.64 -4.47
N LYS A 16 -4.24 -18.59 -4.98
CA LYS A 16 -2.88 -18.66 -5.52
C LYS A 16 -1.94 -17.80 -4.72
N LYS A 17 -0.68 -18.21 -4.55
CA LYS A 17 0.32 -17.33 -3.90
C LYS A 17 0.57 -16.08 -4.74
N ILE A 18 0.52 -14.91 -4.12
CA ILE A 18 0.99 -13.66 -4.74
C ILE A 18 2.51 -13.63 -4.61
N VAL A 19 3.23 -13.58 -5.72
CA VAL A 19 4.71 -13.49 -5.74
C VAL A 19 5.21 -12.05 -5.84
N ARG A 20 4.36 -11.14 -6.35
CA ARG A 20 4.65 -9.70 -6.39
C ARG A 20 3.35 -8.91 -6.34
N ALA A 21 3.31 -7.87 -5.52
CA ALA A 21 2.22 -6.89 -5.54
C ALA A 21 2.78 -5.47 -5.68
N LYS A 22 2.02 -4.60 -6.32
CA LYS A 22 2.25 -3.16 -6.35
C LYS A 22 1.07 -2.49 -5.71
N PHE A 23 1.34 -1.68 -4.69
CA PHE A 23 0.35 -0.83 -4.07
C PHE A 23 0.57 0.62 -4.49
N GLY A 24 -0.54 1.33 -4.67
CA GLY A 24 -0.57 2.77 -4.68
C GLY A 24 -0.77 3.29 -3.27
N LEU A 25 -0.30 4.51 -3.05
CA LEU A 25 -0.52 5.27 -1.84
C LEU A 25 -1.02 6.65 -2.25
N ILE A 26 -2.03 7.16 -1.54
CA ILE A 26 -2.48 8.54 -1.57
C ILE A 26 -2.11 9.11 -0.22
N VAL A 27 -1.41 10.23 -0.20
CA VAL A 27 -0.98 10.92 1.02
C VAL A 27 -1.70 12.26 1.14
N THR A 28 -1.89 12.71 2.37
CA THR A 28 -2.31 14.09 2.63
C THR A 28 -1.08 14.99 2.55
N GLY A 29 -1.07 15.89 1.55
CA GLY A 29 -0.01 16.87 1.40
C GLY A 29 -0.06 17.97 2.47
N PRO A 30 0.97 18.82 2.56
CA PRO A 30 1.06 19.89 3.56
C PRO A 30 -0.11 20.89 3.53
N GLU A 31 -0.73 21.07 2.35
CA GLU A 31 -1.88 21.94 2.16
C GLU A 31 -3.22 21.26 2.53
N GLY A 32 -3.20 19.98 2.88
CA GLY A 32 -4.39 19.18 3.24
C GLY A 32 -5.10 18.55 2.06
N ASN A 33 -4.55 18.66 0.86
CA ASN A 33 -5.04 17.98 -0.33
C ASN A 33 -4.53 16.53 -0.38
N GLN A 34 -5.38 15.61 -0.84
CA GLN A 34 -4.98 14.24 -1.11
C GLN A 34 -4.26 14.17 -2.47
N VAL A 35 -3.02 13.68 -2.47
CA VAL A 35 -2.19 13.55 -3.67
C VAL A 35 -1.65 12.13 -3.80
N PRO A 36 -1.57 11.57 -5.02
CA PRO A 36 -0.91 10.29 -5.23
C PRO A 36 0.57 10.36 -4.84
N TYR A 37 1.00 9.42 -4.01
CA TYR A 37 2.41 9.20 -3.76
C TYR A 37 3.02 8.49 -4.98
N GLU A 38 3.87 9.20 -5.72
CA GLU A 38 4.34 8.76 -7.04
C GLU A 38 5.18 7.48 -7.00
N GLN A 39 5.85 7.21 -5.87
CA GLN A 39 6.57 5.95 -5.67
C GLN A 39 5.57 4.85 -5.30
N GLY A 40 5.37 3.90 -6.22
CA GLY A 40 4.57 2.71 -5.94
C GLY A 40 5.25 1.81 -4.89
N LEU A 41 4.49 1.36 -3.92
CA LEU A 41 4.96 0.44 -2.88
C LEU A 41 5.04 -0.96 -3.47
N THR A 42 6.24 -1.53 -3.58
CA THR A 42 6.43 -2.85 -4.18
C THR A 42 6.63 -3.90 -3.10
N PHE A 43 5.84 -4.96 -3.17
CA PHE A 43 5.93 -6.15 -2.33
C PHE A 43 6.44 -7.35 -3.12
N THR A 44 7.43 -8.08 -2.59
CA THR A 44 8.03 -9.27 -3.23
C THR A 44 8.31 -10.43 -2.28
N ALA A 45 7.95 -10.33 -0.99
CA ALA A 45 8.24 -11.39 -0.02
C ALA A 45 7.37 -12.65 -0.22
N GLY A 46 6.31 -12.54 -1.02
CA GLY A 46 5.33 -13.60 -1.26
C GLY A 46 4.21 -13.59 -0.22
N ALA A 47 2.95 -13.68 -0.66
CA ALA A 47 1.79 -13.75 0.22
C ALA A 47 0.98 -15.01 -0.08
N ASP A 48 1.00 -15.96 0.84
CA ASP A 48 0.28 -17.23 0.75
C ASP A 48 -1.23 -17.04 0.99
N PRO A 49 -2.10 -17.86 0.37
CA PRO A 49 -3.54 -17.80 0.58
C PRO A 49 -3.93 -17.86 2.06
N GLY A 50 -4.79 -16.94 2.51
CA GLY A 50 -5.33 -16.90 3.86
C GLY A 50 -4.34 -16.51 4.97
N VAL A 51 -3.08 -16.19 4.64
CA VAL A 51 -2.06 -15.78 5.61
C VAL A 51 -1.94 -14.26 5.67
N VAL A 52 -2.00 -13.70 6.88
CA VAL A 52 -1.76 -12.28 7.10
C VAL A 52 -0.29 -11.97 6.81
N THR A 53 -0.08 -11.11 5.81
CA THR A 53 1.23 -10.62 5.40
C THR A 53 1.39 -9.19 5.86
N LYS A 54 2.61 -8.84 6.32
CA LYS A 54 2.95 -7.48 6.75
C LYS A 54 4.10 -6.94 5.90
N SER A 55 4.08 -5.64 5.62
CA SER A 55 5.16 -4.96 4.91
C SER A 55 5.23 -3.51 5.33
N GLU A 56 6.43 -2.96 5.28
CA GLU A 56 6.72 -1.59 5.63
C GLU A 56 7.51 -0.93 4.50
N TRP A 57 7.22 0.34 4.24
CA TRP A 57 7.97 1.15 3.28
C TRP A 57 8.27 2.51 3.88
N SER A 58 9.51 2.97 3.70
CA SER A 58 9.90 4.33 4.06
C SER A 58 9.32 5.34 3.08
N LEU A 59 8.81 6.44 3.62
CA LEU A 59 8.24 7.55 2.85
C LEU A 59 9.19 8.75 2.86
N ASP A 60 9.10 9.54 1.79
CA ASP A 60 9.77 10.83 1.68
C ASP A 60 9.07 11.86 2.56
N MET A 61 9.78 12.35 3.57
CA MET A 61 9.27 13.29 4.57
C MET A 61 8.82 14.63 3.94
N GLU A 62 9.37 15.02 2.80
CA GLU A 62 8.99 16.27 2.12
C GLU A 62 7.61 16.17 1.43
N LYS A 63 7.12 14.94 1.23
CA LYS A 63 5.88 14.66 0.49
C LYS A 63 4.70 14.28 1.38
N VAL A 64 4.93 14.14 2.67
CA VAL A 64 3.95 13.58 3.62
C VAL A 64 3.82 14.51 4.81
N ASP A 65 2.59 14.96 5.09
CA ASP A 65 2.29 15.64 6.34
C ASP A 65 1.99 14.60 7.44
N ILE A 66 3.02 14.26 8.22
CA ILE A 66 2.91 13.29 9.34
C ILE A 66 1.98 13.75 10.47
N HIS A 67 1.50 15.00 10.43
CA HIS A 67 0.59 15.54 11.42
C HIS A 67 -0.88 15.48 10.97
N ARG A 68 -1.15 15.05 9.73
CA ARG A 68 -2.50 14.89 9.19
C ARG A 68 -2.80 13.43 8.93
N LEU A 69 -4.10 13.15 8.95
CA LEU A 69 -4.66 11.81 8.75
C LEU A 69 -5.18 11.68 7.31
N GLY A 70 -5.31 10.44 6.83
CA GLY A 70 -6.13 10.14 5.65
C GLY A 70 -5.37 9.52 4.49
N GLU A 71 -4.26 8.83 4.75
CA GLU A 71 -3.55 8.05 3.76
C GLU A 71 -4.44 6.92 3.24
N ILE A 72 -4.44 6.70 1.92
CA ILE A 72 -5.17 5.59 1.29
C ILE A 72 -4.17 4.68 0.61
N VAL A 73 -4.11 3.44 1.04
CA VAL A 73 -3.36 2.39 0.34
C VAL A 73 -4.32 1.60 -0.53
N TYR A 74 -3.93 1.31 -1.75
CA TYR A 74 -4.73 0.49 -2.66
C TYR A 74 -3.87 -0.45 -3.50
N LEU A 75 -4.38 -1.65 -3.81
CA LEU A 75 -3.68 -2.58 -4.68
C LEU A 75 -3.80 -2.12 -6.14
N LYS A 76 -2.66 -1.88 -6.80
CA LYS A 76 -2.59 -1.55 -8.24
C LYS A 76 -2.50 -2.79 -9.10
N SER A 77 -1.69 -3.76 -8.68
CA SER A 77 -1.56 -5.03 -9.38
C SER A 77 -0.97 -6.12 -8.50
N ALA A 78 -1.26 -7.36 -8.87
CA ALA A 78 -0.69 -8.56 -8.28
C ALA A 78 -0.25 -9.52 -9.38
N ARG A 79 0.89 -10.17 -9.20
CA ARG A 79 1.35 -11.32 -9.98
C ARG A 79 1.33 -12.55 -9.10
N PHE A 80 0.73 -13.61 -9.60
CA PHE A 80 0.61 -14.89 -8.92
C PHE A 80 1.73 -15.85 -9.36
N GLU A 81 1.94 -16.90 -8.57
CA GLU A 81 2.97 -17.92 -8.81
C GLU A 81 2.82 -18.65 -10.16
N ASP A 82 1.60 -18.76 -10.68
CA ASP A 82 1.30 -19.35 -11.98
C ASP A 82 1.49 -18.38 -13.17
N ASN A 83 2.12 -17.23 -12.92
CA ASN A 83 2.32 -16.12 -13.85
C ASN A 83 1.05 -15.37 -14.29
N THR A 84 -0.12 -15.69 -13.75
CA THR A 84 -1.30 -14.84 -13.98
C THR A 84 -1.14 -13.50 -13.25
N THR A 85 -1.83 -12.48 -13.77
CA THR A 85 -1.77 -11.13 -13.24
C THR A 85 -3.16 -10.57 -13.04
N TRP A 86 -3.35 -9.88 -11.91
CA TRP A 86 -4.48 -9.00 -11.69
C TRP A 86 -4.01 -7.55 -11.71
N GLN A 87 -4.80 -6.67 -12.29
CA GLN A 87 -4.55 -5.23 -12.33
C GLN A 87 -5.85 -4.49 -12.04
N ASP A 88 -5.76 -3.46 -11.21
CA ASP A 88 -6.89 -2.59 -10.92
C ASP A 88 -7.28 -1.80 -12.18
N ASP A 89 -8.58 -1.67 -12.39
CA ASP A 89 -9.17 -0.97 -13.54
C ASP A 89 -9.26 0.56 -13.33
N GLY A 90 -8.65 1.07 -12.25
CA GLY A 90 -8.71 2.47 -11.83
C GLY A 90 -9.80 2.74 -10.80
N ASN A 91 -10.69 1.77 -10.52
CA ASN A 91 -11.74 1.92 -9.51
C ASN A 91 -11.24 1.73 -8.08
N GLN A 92 -9.97 1.35 -7.87
CA GLN A 92 -9.35 1.14 -6.56
C GLN A 92 -10.17 0.14 -5.71
N ARG A 93 -10.50 -1.01 -6.30
CA ARG A 93 -11.44 -1.98 -5.67
C ARG A 93 -10.93 -2.54 -4.35
N CYS A 94 -9.61 -2.61 -4.20
CA CYS A 94 -8.94 -3.02 -2.97
C CYS A 94 -8.23 -1.82 -2.37
N LYS A 95 -8.97 -0.97 -1.66
CA LYS A 95 -8.45 0.20 -0.95
C LYS A 95 -8.74 0.15 0.55
N GLN A 96 -7.82 0.70 1.33
CA GLN A 96 -7.95 0.85 2.77
C GLN A 96 -7.43 2.23 3.18
N GLU A 97 -8.21 2.94 3.97
CA GLU A 97 -7.75 4.13 4.69
C GLU A 97 -6.84 3.68 5.83
N VAL A 98 -5.66 4.28 5.91
CA VAL A 98 -4.63 3.97 6.90
C VAL A 98 -4.49 5.17 7.83
N TYR A 99 -4.36 4.89 9.12
CA TYR A 99 -4.28 5.91 10.18
C TYR A 99 -2.91 5.85 10.84
N TYR A 100 -2.16 6.95 10.80
CA TYR A 100 -0.93 7.16 11.57
C TYR A 100 -1.12 8.30 12.57
N GLY A 101 -1.90 8.07 13.62
CA GLY A 101 -1.91 8.95 14.79
C GLY A 101 -1.01 8.41 15.90
N PRO A 102 -0.49 9.28 16.80
CA PRO A 102 0.13 8.80 18.02
C PRO A 102 -0.89 7.98 18.83
N LYS A 103 -0.45 6.83 19.33
CA LYS A 103 -1.21 6.07 20.33
C LYS A 103 -1.33 6.85 21.64
#